data_AF-A0A4Q6AJY2-F1
#
_entry.id   AF-A0A4Q6AJY2-F1
#
_cell.length_a   1.000
_cell.length_b   1.000
_cell.length_c   1.000
_cell.angle_alpha   90.00
_cell.angle_beta   90.00
_cell.angle_gamma   90.00
#
_symmetry.space_group_name_H-M   'P 1'
#
loop_
_entity.id
_entity.type
_entity.pdbx_description
1 polymer ?
#
loop_
_entity_poly.entity_id
_entity_poly.type
_entity_poly.pdbx_seq_one_letter_code
_entity_poly.pdbx_strand_id
1 'polypeptide(L)'
;LFLQSEEAGLVQQASFTKNDSSLVLLQMKVSGEGPSGVIRQSDHQRVGNRRFPMDREIQVQTATEQFYFRLQFNNVEFEKNLDFPFSVPRNYKRK
;
A
#
# COMPACT_ATOMS: atom_id res chain seq x y z
N LEU A 1 0.55 -14.99 -8.69
CA LEU A 1 0.13 -14.19 -9.87
C LEU A 1 0.89 -12.88 -9.79
N PHE A 2 1.40 -12.32 -10.89
CA PHE A 2 2.02 -11.00 -10.88
C PHE A 2 1.36 -10.08 -11.90
N LEU A 3 1.30 -8.79 -11.58
CA LEU A 3 0.89 -7.71 -12.48
C LEU A 3 2.01 -6.68 -12.51
N GLN A 4 2.31 -6.16 -13.69
CA GLN A 4 3.28 -5.09 -13.88
C GLN A 4 2.63 -3.94 -14.64
N SER A 5 2.93 -2.72 -14.22
CA SER A 5 2.51 -1.48 -14.86
C SER A 5 3.70 -0.54 -14.93
N GLU A 6 3.79 0.23 -16.01
CA GLU A 6 4.79 1.26 -16.21
C GLU A 6 4.11 2.52 -16.71
N GLU A 7 4.28 3.64 -16.00
CA GLU A 7 3.71 4.92 -16.37
C GLU A 7 4.62 6.06 -15.92
N ALA A 8 4.90 7.02 -16.81
CA ALA A 8 5.71 8.20 -16.51
C ALA A 8 7.08 7.90 -15.84
N GLY A 9 7.72 6.79 -16.21
CA GLY A 9 9.00 6.36 -15.64
C GLY A 9 8.90 5.66 -14.29
N LEU A 10 7.70 5.42 -13.76
CA LEU A 10 7.47 4.59 -12.58
C LEU A 10 7.10 3.17 -13.00
N VAL A 11 7.93 2.19 -12.63
CA VAL A 11 7.64 0.77 -12.77
C VAL A 11 7.05 0.24 -11.46
N GLN A 12 5.89 -0.38 -11.53
CA GLN A 12 5.22 -1.01 -10.40
C GLN A 12 4.99 -2.49 -10.69
N GLN A 13 5.29 -3.34 -9.71
CA GLN A 13 5.04 -4.78 -9.79
C GLN A 13 4.30 -5.25 -8.54
N ALA A 14 3.13 -5.84 -8.73
CA ALA A 14 2.30 -6.38 -7.66
C ALA A 14 2.27 -7.92 -7.75
N SER A 15 2.52 -8.60 -6.64
CA SER A 15 2.43 -10.06 -6.53
C SER A 15 1.29 -10.48 -5.62
N PHE A 16 0.49 -11.43 -6.09
CA PHE A 16 -0.71 -11.92 -5.44
C PHE A 16 -0.65 -13.43 -5.20
N THR A 17 -1.26 -13.89 -4.11
CA THR A 17 -1.46 -15.31 -3.83
C THR A 17 -2.42 -15.92 -4.84
N LYS A 18 -2.11 -17.13 -5.35
CA LYS A 18 -2.89 -17.76 -6.43
C LYS A 18 -4.29 -18.21 -5.99
N ASN A 19 -4.46 -18.57 -4.73
CA ASN A 19 -5.70 -19.18 -4.22
C ASN A 19 -6.80 -18.16 -3.89
N ASP A 20 -6.42 -16.95 -3.46
CA ASP A 20 -7.36 -15.95 -2.94
C ASP A 20 -7.12 -14.53 -3.47
N SER A 21 -6.16 -14.36 -4.38
CA SER A 21 -5.80 -13.08 -4.99
C SER A 21 -5.39 -12.00 -3.98
N SER A 22 -4.99 -12.37 -2.76
CA SER A 22 -4.47 -11.41 -1.78
C SER A 22 -3.14 -10.83 -2.27
N LEU A 23 -2.98 -9.51 -2.17
CA LEU A 23 -1.71 -8.84 -2.43
C LEU A 23 -0.70 -9.21 -1.34
N VAL A 24 0.51 -9.60 -1.74
CA VAL A 24 1.60 -10.02 -0.85
C VAL A 24 2.78 -9.07 -0.95
N LEU A 25 3.06 -8.59 -2.16
CA LEU A 25 4.21 -7.74 -2.44
C LEU A 25 3.84 -6.66 -3.44
N LEU A 26 4.20 -5.42 -3.14
CA LEU A 26 4.22 -4.33 -4.10
C LEU A 26 5.64 -3.79 -4.19
N GLN A 27 6.22 -3.81 -5.38
CA GLN A 27 7.52 -3.22 -5.67
C GLN A 27 7.31 -2.02 -6.58
N MET A 28 8.01 -0.93 -6.28
CA MET A 28 7.94 0.31 -7.04
C MET A 28 9.35 0.79 -7.31
N LYS A 29 9.63 1.24 -8.53
CA LYS A 29 10.92 1.82 -8.89
C LYS A 29 10.71 2.95 -9.87
N VAL A 30 11.21 4.13 -9.54
CA VAL A 30 11.33 5.23 -10.49
C VAL A 30 12.55 4.97 -11.38
N SER A 31 12.44 5.29 -12.67
CA SER A 31 13.51 5.15 -13.65
C SER A 31 14.74 6.01 -13.30
N GLY A 32 15.91 5.62 -13.81
CA GLY A 32 17.18 6.26 -13.47
C GLY A 32 17.63 5.98 -12.03
N GLU A 33 18.22 7.00 -11.38
CA GLU A 33 18.62 6.98 -9.97
C GLU A 33 17.50 7.42 -9.02
N GLY A 34 16.26 7.33 -9.48
CA GLY A 34 15.08 7.66 -8.70
C GLY A 34 14.83 6.69 -7.54
N PRO A 35 13.95 7.05 -6.61
CA PRO A 35 13.65 6.22 -5.45
C PRO A 35 13.00 4.89 -5.87
N SER A 36 13.20 3.88 -5.03
CA SER A 36 12.53 2.59 -5.11
C SER A 36 11.91 2.23 -3.77
N GLY A 37 10.95 1.32 -3.79
CA GLY A 37 10.29 0.87 -2.58
C GLY A 37 9.68 -0.50 -2.71
N VAL A 38 9.54 -1.16 -1.57
CA VAL A 38 8.92 -2.48 -1.43
C VAL A 38 7.96 -2.44 -0.27
N ILE A 39 6.72 -2.84 -0.51
CA ILE A 39 5.71 -3.07 0.51
C ILE A 39 5.44 -4.57 0.57
N ARG A 40 5.76 -5.18 1.72
CA ARG A 40 5.37 -6.56 2.05
C ARG A 40 4.11 -6.52 2.89
N GLN A 41 3.16 -7.38 2.55
CA GLN A 41 1.89 -7.53 3.26
C GLN A 41 1.81 -8.94 3.82
N SER A 42 1.52 -9.05 5.11
CA SER A 42 1.49 -10.33 5.82
C SER A 42 0.37 -10.34 6.87
N ASP A 43 0.22 -11.50 7.51
CA ASP A 43 -0.82 -11.76 8.49
C ASP A 43 -2.22 -11.41 7.96
N HIS A 44 -2.60 -12.02 6.83
CA HIS A 44 -3.91 -11.81 6.24
C HIS A 44 -4.99 -12.47 7.10
N GLN A 45 -5.73 -11.64 7.82
CA GLN A 45 -6.86 -12.07 8.63
C GLN A 45 -8.19 -11.82 7.91
N ARG A 46 -9.22 -12.58 8.29
CA ARG A 46 -10.57 -12.38 7.78
C ARG A 46 -11.28 -11.34 8.64
N VAL A 47 -11.65 -10.22 8.03
CA VAL A 47 -12.38 -9.13 8.69
C VAL A 47 -13.70 -8.96 7.93
N GLY A 48 -14.78 -9.44 8.55
CA GLY A 48 -16.06 -9.64 7.86
C GLY A 48 -15.94 -10.66 6.71
N ASN A 49 -16.30 -10.24 5.50
CA ASN A 49 -16.18 -11.07 4.29
C ASN A 49 -14.92 -10.79 3.46
N ARG A 50 -13.97 -10.00 3.98
CA ARG A 50 -12.76 -9.59 3.25
C ARG A 50 -11.51 -10.14 3.94
N ARG A 51 -10.47 -10.44 3.17
CA ARG A 51 -9.12 -10.66 3.71
C ARG A 51 -8.37 -9.34 3.79
N PHE A 52 -7.69 -9.11 4.90
CA PHE A 52 -6.96 -7.88 5.16
C PHE A 52 -5.58 -8.19 5.76
N PRO A 53 -4.48 -7.60 5.24
CA PRO A 53 -3.16 -7.78 5.81
C PRO A 53 -2.99 -6.92 7.07
N MET A 54 -2.86 -7.59 8.22
CA MET A 54 -2.70 -6.93 9.52
C MET A 54 -1.29 -6.38 9.73
N ASP A 55 -0.31 -6.89 8.98
CA ASP A 55 1.06 -6.41 9.00
C ASP A 55 1.48 -5.87 7.64
N ARG A 56 2.15 -4.71 7.64
CA ARG A 56 2.80 -4.14 6.45
C ARG A 56 4.20 -3.69 6.78
N GLU A 57 5.15 -4.14 5.98
CA GLU A 57 6.53 -3.66 6.03
C GLU A 57 6.82 -2.87 4.77
N ILE A 58 7.24 -1.62 4.95
CA ILE A 58 7.52 -0.69 3.86
C ILE A 58 9.00 -0.34 3.92
N GLN A 59 9.70 -0.62 2.83
CA GLN A 59 11.06 -0.22 2.59
C GLN A 59 11.06 0.84 1.49
N VAL A 60 11.72 1.96 1.72
CA VAL A 60 11.94 2.99 0.71
C VAL A 60 13.44 3.24 0.62
N GLN A 61 13.98 3.24 -0.59
CA GLN A 61 15.38 3.50 -0.86
C GLN A 61 15.47 4.68 -1.82
N THR A 62 16.22 5.70 -1.45
CA THR A 62 16.61 6.81 -2.32
C THR A 62 18.08 6.63 -2.74
N ALA A 63 18.64 7.57 -3.50
CA ALA A 63 20.06 7.53 -3.85
C ALA A 63 20.99 7.59 -2.62
N THR A 64 20.53 8.17 -1.51
CA THR A 64 21.36 8.47 -0.33
C THR A 64 20.90 7.77 0.94
N GLU A 65 19.63 7.38 1.02
CA GLU A 65 19.01 6.97 2.29
C GLU A 65 18.14 5.72 2.11
N GLN A 66 17.95 5.00 3.22
CA GLN A 66 17.05 3.88 3.32
C GLN A 66 16.13 4.07 4.53
N PHE A 67 14.84 3.92 4.29
CA PHE A 67 13.80 4.03 5.30
C PHE A 67 13.08 2.69 5.47
N TYR A 68 12.79 2.34 6.71
CA TYR A 68 12.01 1.16 7.07
C TYR A 68 10.85 1.55 7.97
N PHE A 69 9.65 1.16 7.57
CA PHE A 69 8.43 1.35 8.35
C PHE A 69 7.76 0.00 8.54
N ARG A 70 7.37 -0.29 9.78
CA ARG A 70 6.51 -1.42 10.10
C ARG A 70 5.19 -0.88 10.63
N LEU A 71 4.09 -1.33 10.01
CA LEU A 71 2.73 -1.01 10.38
C LEU A 71 2.06 -2.28 10.84
N GLN A 72 1.45 -2.25 12.03
CA GLN A 72 0.66 -3.33 12.59
C GLN A 72 -0.73 -2.78 12.91
N PHE A 73 -1.75 -3.41 12.36
CA PHE A 73 -3.14 -3.03 12.57
C PHE A 73 -3.70 -3.84 13.76
N ASN A 74 -4.26 -3.14 14.75
CA ASN A 74 -4.86 -3.80 15.93
C ASN A 74 -6.37 -3.95 15.82
N ASN A 75 -7.03 -3.04 15.12
CA ASN A 75 -8.46 -3.10 14.84
C ASN A 75 -8.73 -2.63 13.41
N VAL A 76 -9.56 -3.37 12.70
CA VAL A 76 -9.98 -3.09 11.33
C VAL A 76 -11.46 -3.38 11.24
N GLU A 77 -12.23 -2.41 10.77
CA GLU A 77 -13.66 -2.52 10.56
C GLU A 77 -13.98 -2.02 9.15
N PHE A 78 -14.75 -2.80 8.41
CA PHE A 78 -15.30 -2.37 7.13
C PHE A 78 -16.74 -1.91 7.33
N GLU A 79 -17.21 -0.99 6.48
CA GLU A 79 -18.62 -0.59 6.42
C GLU A 79 -19.15 0.03 7.73
N LYS A 80 -18.24 0.49 8.61
CA LYS A 80 -18.59 1.28 9.77
C LYS A 80 -19.18 2.62 9.30
N ASN A 81 -20.41 2.90 9.70
CA ASN A 81 -20.99 4.22 9.55
C ASN A 81 -20.15 5.21 10.37
N LEU A 82 -19.57 6.19 9.71
CA LEU A 82 -18.84 7.28 10.34
C LEU A 82 -19.79 8.46 10.53
N ASP A 83 -19.88 8.98 11.74
CA ASP A 83 -20.80 10.08 12.09
C ASP A 83 -20.54 11.36 11.27
N PHE A 84 -19.31 11.52 10.77
CA PHE A 84 -18.92 12.61 9.87
C PHE A 84 -18.25 12.02 8.62
N PRO A 85 -18.94 12.00 7.46
CA PRO A 85 -18.24 11.77 6.20
C PRO A 85 -17.24 12.92 6.01
N PHE A 86 -15.99 12.63 5.66
CA PHE A 86 -14.97 13.65 5.42
C PHE A 86 -15.51 14.73 4.46
N SER A 87 -15.90 15.88 4.99
CA SER A 87 -16.22 17.05 4.18
C SER A 87 -14.91 17.74 3.83
N VAL A 88 -14.47 17.64 2.57
CA VAL A 88 -13.38 18.51 2.08
C VAL A 88 -13.84 19.96 2.33
N PRO A 89 -13.16 20.74 3.18
CA PRO A 89 -13.58 22.11 3.44
C PRO A 89 -13.57 22.87 2.12
N ARG A 90 -14.71 23.50 1.75
CA ARG A 90 -14.86 24.24 0.47
C ARG A 90 -13.77 25.29 0.23
N ASN A 91 -13.04 25.69 1.27
CA ASN A 91 -12.05 26.77 1.25
C ASN A 91 -10.58 26.31 1.26
N TYR A 92 -10.29 25.05 0.95
CA TYR A 92 -8.90 24.65 0.68
C TYR A 92 -8.41 25.31 -0.61
N LYS A 93 -7.90 26.54 -0.50
CA LYS A 93 -7.16 27.20 -1.57
C LYS A 93 -5.83 26.45 -1.71
N ARG A 94 -5.59 25.84 -2.87
CA ARG A 94 -4.24 25.44 -3.28
C ARG A 94 -3.40 26.72 -3.29
N LYS A 95 -2.35 26.77 -2.47
CA LYS A 95 -1.28 27.75 -2.65
C LYS A 95 -0.47 27.38 -3.88
#